data_AF-A0A955R2C7-F1
#
_entry.id   AF-A0A955R2C7-F1
#
_cell.length_a   1.000
_cell.length_b   1.000
_cell.length_c   1.000
_cell.angle_alpha   90.00
_cell.angle_beta   90.00
_cell.angle_gamma   90.00
#
_symmetry.space_group_name_H-M   'P 1'
#
loop_
_entity.id
_entity.type
_entity.pdbx_description
1 polymer ?
#
loop_
_entity_poly.entity_id
_entity_poly.type
_entity_poly.pdbx_seq_one_letter_code
_entity_poly.pdbx_strand_id
1 'polypeptide(L)'
;MSESQKKYSKPRFCIGQLIHHKLFNYHGVILGVDPEFRSSDEWYEKMAKSRPPKDKPWYHVQVHGGGGTRYVAEQNLELDPIVGN
;
A
#
# COMPACT_ATOMS: atom_id res chain seq x y z
N MET A 1 -10.31 -30.67 -12.93
CA MET A 1 -10.37 -29.21 -13.09
C MET A 1 -9.68 -28.63 -11.86
N SER A 2 -8.39 -28.30 -11.93
CA SER A 2 -7.69 -27.76 -10.76
C SER A 2 -7.89 -26.25 -10.74
N GLU A 3 -8.75 -25.76 -9.85
CA GLU A 3 -8.73 -24.35 -9.45
C GLU A 3 -7.38 -24.09 -8.80
N SER A 4 -6.46 -23.46 -9.54
CA SER A 4 -5.23 -22.92 -8.97
C SER A 4 -5.61 -21.89 -7.91
N GLN A 5 -5.54 -22.26 -6.64
CA GLN A 5 -5.69 -21.34 -5.53
C GLN A 5 -4.61 -20.26 -5.64
N LYS A 6 -4.98 -19.08 -6.16
CA LYS A 6 -4.11 -17.88 -6.11
C LYS A 6 -3.73 -17.65 -4.65
N LYS A 7 -2.45 -17.83 -4.35
CA LYS A 7 -1.90 -17.67 -3.00
C LYS A 7 -1.62 -16.19 -2.77
N TYR A 8 -2.62 -15.46 -2.28
CA TYR A 8 -2.43 -14.05 -1.93
C TYR A 8 -1.50 -13.93 -0.71
N SER A 9 -0.54 -13.01 -0.78
CA SER A 9 0.29 -12.70 0.38
C SER A 9 -0.58 -12.03 1.44
N LYS A 10 -0.43 -12.47 2.70
CA LYS A 10 -1.16 -11.90 3.82
C LYS A 10 -0.80 -10.42 3.98
N PRO A 11 -1.77 -9.49 3.99
CA PRO A 11 -1.49 -8.07 4.17
C PRO A 11 -0.89 -7.83 5.56
N ARG A 12 0.17 -7.01 5.60
CA ARG A 12 0.85 -6.59 6.83
C ARG A 12 0.10 -5.50 7.58
N PHE A 13 -0.71 -4.71 6.88
CA PHE A 13 -1.47 -3.61 7.47
C PHE A 13 -2.98 -3.79 7.21
N CYS A 14 -3.78 -3.21 8.10
CA CYS A 14 -5.24 -3.23 8.08
C CYS A 14 -5.78 -1.82 7.91
N ILE A 15 -7.02 -1.71 7.43
CA ILE A 15 -7.75 -0.46 7.33
C ILE A 15 -7.82 0.21 8.72
N GLY A 16 -7.60 1.52 8.76
CA GLY A 16 -7.56 2.32 9.98
C GLY A 16 -6.18 2.38 10.65
N GLN A 17 -5.18 1.60 10.22
CA GLN A 17 -3.84 1.71 10.77
C GLN A 17 -3.11 2.96 10.27
N LEU A 18 -2.41 3.63 11.19
CA LEU A 18 -1.48 4.70 10.87
C LEU A 18 -0.17 4.10 10.35
N ILE A 19 0.28 4.61 9.22
CA ILE A 19 1.52 4.21 8.57
C ILE A 19 2.40 5.41 8.29
N HIS A 20 3.69 5.13 8.15
CA HIS A 20 4.69 6.04 7.63
C HIS A 20 5.21 5.55 6.28
N HIS A 21 5.36 6.45 5.32
CA HIS A 21 5.86 6.14 3.99
C HIS A 21 7.37 6.34 3.91
N LYS A 22 8.14 5.26 3.75
CA LYS A 22 9.60 5.23 3.85
C LYS A 22 10.34 6.16 2.88
N LEU A 23 9.89 6.26 1.62
CA LEU A 23 10.57 7.06 0.58
C LEU A 23 10.20 8.55 0.55
N PHE A 24 8.97 8.89 0.91
CA PHE A 24 8.44 10.26 0.81
C PHE A 24 8.22 10.91 2.18
N ASN A 25 8.53 10.18 3.25
CA ASN A 25 8.52 10.64 4.64
C ASN A 25 7.21 11.34 5.05
N TYR A 26 6.07 10.74 4.67
CA TYR A 26 4.74 11.22 5.06
C TYR A 26 3.98 10.18 5.87
N HIS A 27 3.07 10.67 6.70
CA HIS A 27 2.18 9.85 7.51
C HIS A 27 0.79 9.78 6.89
N GLY A 28 0.10 8.68 7.12
CA GLY A 28 -1.24 8.50 6.61
C GLY A 28 -1.97 7.33 7.24
N VAL A 29 -3.24 7.19 6.92
CA VAL A 29 -4.09 6.09 7.39
C VAL A 29 -4.46 5.18 6.22
N ILE A 30 -4.45 3.86 6.45
CA ILE A 30 -4.93 2.89 5.47
C ILE A 30 -6.44 3.01 5.32
N LEU A 31 -6.92 3.31 4.11
CA LEU A 31 -8.33 3.31 3.74
C LEU A 31 -8.79 1.98 3.13
N GLY A 32 -7.88 1.26 2.49
CA GLY A 32 -8.20 0.04 1.75
C GLY A 32 -6.98 -0.80 1.42
N VAL A 33 -7.21 -2.09 1.20
CA VAL A 33 -6.22 -3.10 0.82
C VAL A 33 -6.68 -3.82 -0.42
N ASP A 34 -5.82 -3.84 -1.43
CA ASP A 34 -5.93 -4.74 -2.57
C ASP A 34 -4.88 -5.84 -2.44
N PRO A 35 -5.23 -7.11 -2.66
CA PRO A 35 -4.29 -8.23 -2.53
C PRO A 35 -3.25 -8.27 -3.67
N GLU A 36 -3.53 -7.59 -4.79
CA GLU A 36 -2.64 -7.40 -5.92
C GLU A 36 -2.81 -5.96 -6.48
N PHE A 37 -1.89 -5.51 -7.32
CA PHE A 37 -1.99 -4.22 -7.99
C PHE A 37 -3.23 -4.16 -8.89
N ARG A 38 -4.07 -3.15 -8.68
CA ARG A 38 -5.33 -2.96 -9.42
C ARG A 38 -5.44 -1.66 -10.20
N SER A 39 -4.37 -0.85 -10.24
CA SER A 39 -4.37 0.38 -11.04
C SER A 39 -3.93 0.08 -12.49
N SER A 40 -3.86 1.11 -13.33
CA SER A 40 -3.46 0.95 -14.73
C SER A 40 -1.95 0.75 -14.88
N ASP A 41 -1.53 0.06 -15.94
CA ASP A 41 -0.10 -0.09 -16.26
C ASP A 41 0.56 1.27 -16.52
N GLU A 42 -0.14 2.22 -17.14
CA GLU A 42 0.35 3.60 -17.30
C GLU A 42 0.62 4.29 -15.96
N TRP A 43 -0.27 4.09 -14.98
CA TRP A 43 -0.07 4.62 -13.64
C TRP A 43 1.15 3.96 -12.99
N TYR A 44 1.30 2.64 -13.16
CA TYR A 44 2.43 1.89 -12.64
C TYR A 44 3.75 2.42 -13.20
N GLU A 45 3.85 2.62 -14.51
CA GLU A 45 5.05 3.14 -15.16
C GLU A 45 5.41 4.56 -14.71
N LYS A 46 4.41 5.41 -14.46
CA LYS A 46 4.61 6.81 -14.07
C LYS A 46 4.88 7.01 -12.58
N MET A 47 4.13 6.31 -11.72
CA MET A 47 4.09 6.57 -10.28
C MET A 47 4.91 5.56 -9.47
N ALA A 48 4.99 4.31 -9.90
CA ALA A 48 5.67 3.24 -9.17
C ALA A 48 7.18 3.25 -9.43
N LYS A 49 7.88 4.31 -8.98
CA LYS A 49 9.32 4.51 -9.20
C LYS A 49 10.18 3.31 -8.81
N SER A 50 9.85 2.66 -7.70
CA SER A 50 10.57 1.46 -7.22
C SER A 50 10.12 0.15 -7.87
N ARG A 51 9.21 0.21 -8.85
CA ARG A 51 8.58 -0.91 -9.57
C ARG A 51 8.25 -2.10 -8.65
N PRO A 52 7.37 -1.92 -7.66
CA PRO A 52 6.98 -2.96 -6.73
C PRO A 52 6.32 -4.16 -7.42
N PRO A 53 6.52 -5.38 -6.92
CA PRO A 53 5.78 -6.54 -7.41
C PRO A 53 4.27 -6.28 -7.42
N LYS A 54 3.64 -6.54 -8.57
CA LYS A 54 2.19 -6.38 -8.78
C LYS A 54 1.39 -7.50 -8.11
N ASP A 55 2.02 -8.63 -7.82
CA ASP A 55 1.44 -9.81 -7.15
C ASP A 55 1.42 -9.71 -5.62
N LYS A 56 1.84 -8.57 -5.06
CA LYS A 56 1.80 -8.29 -3.61
C LYS A 56 0.71 -7.29 -3.25
N PRO A 57 0.36 -7.15 -1.96
CA PRO A 57 -0.67 -6.22 -1.52
C PRO A 57 -0.30 -4.76 -1.78
N TRP A 58 -1.29 -4.01 -2.25
CA TRP A 58 -1.24 -2.55 -2.43
C TRP A 58 -2.29 -1.88 -1.55
N TYR A 59 -1.98 -0.68 -1.09
CA TYR A 59 -2.72 0.01 -0.06
C TYR A 59 -3.17 1.38 -0.56
N HIS A 60 -4.40 1.72 -0.22
CA HIS A 60 -4.93 3.07 -0.37
C HIS A 60 -4.65 3.82 0.92
N VAL A 61 -3.79 4.84 0.86
CA VAL A 61 -3.34 5.60 2.02
C VAL A 61 -3.86 7.02 1.92
N GLN A 62 -4.65 7.44 2.88
CA GLN A 62 -5.00 8.85 3.03
C GLN A 62 -3.84 9.58 3.71
N VAL A 63 -3.21 10.51 3.00
CA VAL A 63 -2.11 11.31 3.52
C VAL A 63 -2.64 12.33 4.53
N HIS A 64 -1.95 12.46 5.66
CA HIS A 64 -2.25 13.46 6.67
C HIS A 64 -1.99 14.89 6.15
N GLY A 65 -2.77 15.88 6.59
CA GLY A 65 -2.55 17.29 6.24
C GLY A 65 -2.99 17.69 4.82
N GLY A 66 -3.94 16.98 4.20
CA GLY A 66 -4.57 17.40 2.95
C GLY A 66 -3.91 16.88 1.66
N GLY A 67 -2.98 15.93 1.75
CA GLY A 67 -2.27 15.36 0.60
C GLY A 67 -3.08 14.38 -0.28
N GLY A 68 -4.37 14.20 -0.01
CA GLY A 68 -5.24 13.26 -0.72
C GLY A 68 -4.92 11.78 -0.49
N THR A 69 -5.56 10.91 -1.26
CA THR A 69 -5.31 9.46 -1.23
C THR A 69 -4.18 9.09 -2.18
N ARG A 70 -3.27 8.23 -1.72
CA ARG A 70 -2.16 7.68 -2.51
C ARG A 70 -2.26 6.16 -2.57
N TYR A 71 -1.87 5.60 -3.70
CA TYR A 71 -1.80 4.16 -3.90
C TYR A 71 -0.35 3.69 -3.73
N VAL A 72 -0.10 2.80 -2.77
CA VAL A 72 1.24 2.49 -2.29
C VAL A 72 1.43 0.99 -2.11
N ALA A 73 2.58 0.47 -2.54
CA ALA A 73 2.94 -0.92 -2.30
C ALA A 73 3.41 -1.15 -0.86
N GLU A 74 3.10 -2.34 -0.31
CA GLU A 74 3.40 -2.71 1.08
C GLU A 74 4.85 -2.42 1.52
N GLN A 75 5.82 -2.69 0.66
CA GLN A 75 7.24 -2.55 0.96
C GLN A 75 7.69 -1.11 1.27
N ASN A 76 6.88 -0.13 0.85
CA ASN A 76 7.14 1.30 1.06
C ASN A 76 6.49 1.82 2.35
N LEU A 77 5.77 0.97 3.08
CA LEU A 77 5.05 1.32 4.29
C LEU A 77 5.72 0.71 5.53
N GLU A 78 5.66 1.44 6.63
CA GLU A 78 5.98 0.97 7.97
C GLU A 78 4.92 1.48 8.96
N LEU A 79 4.83 0.84 10.14
CA LEU A 79 3.89 1.30 11.18
C LEU A 79 4.32 2.68 11.69
N ASP A 80 3.34 3.55 11.87
CA ASP A 80 3.60 4.85 12.46
C ASP A 80 4.04 4.70 13.93
N PRO A 81 5.21 5.25 14.33
CA PRO A 81 5.72 5.14 15.69
C PRO A 81 4.82 5.81 16.75
N ILE A 82 3.88 6.69 16.35
CA ILE A 82 2.97 7.38 17.29
C ILE A 82 2.04 6.39 18.03
N VAL A 83 1.89 5.13 17.56
CA VAL A 83 1.08 4.09 18.23
C VAL A 83 1.77 3.49 19.47
N GLY A 84 2.94 3.98 19.87
CA GLY A 84 3.67 3.49 21.04
C GLY A 84 4.11 4.58 22.00
N ASN A 85 3.18 5.20 22.75
CA ASN A 85 3.43 5.70 24.11
C ASN A 85 2.14 5.94 24.90
#